data_AF-A0A7Y5FQC9-F1
#
_entry.id   AF-A0A7Y5FQC9-F1
#
_cell.length_a   1.000
_cell.length_b   1.000
_cell.length_c   1.000
_cell.angle_alpha   90.00
_cell.angle_beta   90.00
_cell.angle_gamma   90.00
#
_symmetry.space_group_name_H-M   'P 1'
#
loop_
_entity.id
_entity.type
_entity.pdbx_description
1 polymer ?
#
loop_
_entity_poly.entity_id
_entity_poly.type
_entity_poly.pdbx_seq_one_letter_code
_entity_poly.pdbx_strand_id
1 'polypeptide(L)'
;MTGKKYASFAKLRHDKPKVEQKIRNNFLGGLFSTFTRHEVAKVKPVSESTWVSLQEISENPEYASAAVQAFSNLMNHFFWNETTDKWEAKDEVSVEKNLEFLARLKSYPVKSPEGRLALKKMVVMIIKADGRIDNQESIYLHNYFGEESESLTELLTSNNMQPGDYAAVASTEEKETIYMICWSVALVDDDLDEKEISLLEKFRKELGISEFRGEMIRKYAVMYYGYKSLSTVRFLITEEQVEEKLLNNLINLGLEKNDLDRINGYIEKN
;
A
#
# COMPACT_ATOMS: atom_id res chain seq x y z
N MET A 1 -7.94 -27.71 2.52
CA MET A 1 -8.13 -27.76 1.05
C MET A 1 -7.86 -26.40 0.37
N THR A 2 -7.05 -25.52 0.97
CA THR A 2 -6.86 -24.12 0.54
C THR A 2 -5.65 -23.88 -0.38
N GLY A 3 -4.70 -24.82 -0.47
CA GLY A 3 -3.46 -24.62 -1.23
C GLY A 3 -3.58 -24.61 -2.76
N LYS A 4 -4.70 -25.04 -3.35
CA LYS A 4 -4.84 -25.12 -4.83
C LYS A 4 -5.25 -23.81 -5.51
N LYS A 5 -5.74 -22.80 -4.78
CA LYS A 5 -6.19 -21.54 -5.39
C LYS A 5 -5.04 -20.57 -5.71
N TYR A 6 -3.85 -20.76 -5.15
CA TYR A 6 -2.77 -19.77 -5.20
C TYR A 6 -1.64 -20.10 -6.21
N ALA A 7 -1.65 -21.29 -6.81
CA ALA A 7 -0.60 -21.72 -7.75
C ALA A 7 -0.64 -21.01 -9.13
N SER A 8 -1.68 -20.21 -9.43
CA SER A 8 -1.80 -19.52 -10.73
C SER A 8 -1.00 -18.22 -10.84
N PHE A 9 -0.47 -17.69 -9.74
CA PHE A 9 0.20 -16.38 -9.70
C PHE A 9 1.63 -16.40 -10.27
N ALA A 10 2.38 -17.50 -10.07
CA ALA A 10 3.80 -17.59 -10.44
C ALA A 10 4.11 -17.51 -11.96
N LYS A 11 3.09 -17.56 -12.85
CA LYS A 11 3.27 -17.70 -14.31
C LYS A 11 3.29 -16.38 -15.10
N LEU A 12 3.02 -15.24 -14.46
CA LEU A 12 2.97 -13.91 -15.12
C LEU A 12 4.34 -13.19 -15.18
N ARG A 13 5.44 -13.87 -14.84
CA ARG A 13 6.75 -13.27 -14.54
C ARG A 13 7.56 -12.81 -15.76
N HIS A 14 7.19 -13.16 -17.00
CA HIS A 14 8.13 -13.07 -18.13
C HIS A 14 7.79 -12.10 -19.26
N ASP A 15 6.61 -11.46 -19.29
CA ASP A 15 6.26 -10.50 -20.35
C ASP A 15 5.49 -9.28 -19.80
N LYS A 16 6.18 -8.36 -19.09
CA LYS A 16 5.57 -7.08 -18.67
C LYS A 16 6.02 -5.92 -19.57
N PRO A 17 5.10 -5.16 -20.19
CA PRO A 17 5.43 -3.98 -21.00
C PRO A 17 6.02 -2.84 -20.16
N LYS A 18 6.88 -2.01 -20.77
CA LYS A 18 7.55 -0.84 -20.14
C LYS A 18 6.58 0.19 -19.52
N VAL A 19 5.32 0.21 -19.95
CA VAL A 19 4.27 1.12 -19.44
C VAL A 19 3.84 0.70 -18.02
N GLU A 20 3.69 -0.60 -17.74
CA GLU A 20 3.36 -1.13 -16.40
C GLU A 20 4.44 -0.78 -15.38
N GLN A 21 5.72 -0.80 -15.78
CA GLN A 21 6.84 -0.48 -14.90
C GLN A 21 6.93 1.01 -14.55
N LYS A 22 6.48 1.90 -15.45
CA LYS A 22 6.43 3.35 -15.23
C LYS A 22 5.25 3.75 -14.33
N ILE A 23 4.12 3.05 -14.46
CA ILE A 23 2.95 3.17 -13.58
C ILE A 23 3.32 2.71 -12.16
N ARG A 24 3.98 1.56 -12.01
CA ARG A 24 4.44 1.03 -10.70
C ARG A 24 5.35 2.01 -9.94
N ASN A 25 6.18 2.80 -10.63
CA ASN A 25 7.07 3.77 -9.98
C ASN A 25 6.34 5.04 -9.52
N ASN A 26 5.25 5.44 -10.18
CA ASN A 26 4.42 6.58 -9.77
C ASN A 26 3.36 6.19 -8.72
N PHE A 27 2.94 4.93 -8.71
CA PHE A 27 1.96 4.33 -7.80
C PHE A 27 2.33 4.44 -6.31
N LEU A 28 3.63 4.47 -5.97
CA LEU A 28 4.09 4.21 -4.60
C LEU A 28 4.78 5.38 -3.89
N GLY A 29 5.21 6.41 -4.61
CA GLY A 29 5.69 7.66 -4.00
C GLY A 29 4.58 8.46 -3.30
N GLY A 30 3.32 8.18 -3.64
CA GLY A 30 2.14 8.80 -3.03
C GLY A 30 1.56 8.04 -1.84
N LEU A 31 2.04 6.82 -1.53
CA LEU A 31 1.40 5.95 -0.55
C LEU A 31 1.43 6.52 0.89
N PHE A 32 2.46 7.27 1.28
CA PHE A 32 2.62 7.87 2.61
C PHE A 32 3.53 9.11 2.68
N SER A 33 3.75 9.83 1.58
CA SER A 33 4.55 11.06 1.62
C SER A 33 3.70 12.27 2.03
N THR A 34 3.86 12.75 3.27
CA THR A 34 4.32 14.15 3.35
C THR A 34 5.62 14.17 2.56
N PHE A 35 5.64 14.78 1.38
CA PHE A 35 6.81 14.91 0.51
C PHE A 35 8.12 14.98 1.33
N THR A 36 8.80 13.86 1.51
CA THR A 36 10.13 13.88 2.13
C THR A 36 11.12 14.18 1.02
N ARG A 37 12.00 15.14 1.32
CA ARG A 37 12.92 15.84 0.42
C ARG A 37 13.87 14.95 -0.42
N HIS A 38 13.89 13.64 -0.19
CA HIS A 38 14.87 12.71 -0.75
C HIS A 38 14.34 11.83 -1.91
N GLU A 39 13.02 11.62 -2.08
CA GLU A 39 12.50 10.84 -3.23
C GLU A 39 12.32 11.66 -4.52
N VAL A 40 12.36 12.99 -4.42
CA VAL A 40 12.56 13.89 -5.57
C VAL A 40 13.90 13.61 -6.28
N ALA A 41 14.83 12.88 -5.65
CA ALA A 41 16.17 12.67 -6.18
C ALA A 41 16.33 11.44 -7.11
N LYS A 42 15.35 10.51 -7.18
CA LYS A 42 15.46 9.26 -7.98
C LYS A 42 14.45 9.06 -9.09
N VAL A 43 13.36 9.84 -9.13
CA VAL A 43 12.89 10.31 -10.44
C VAL A 43 14.12 11.00 -10.99
N LYS A 44 14.71 10.57 -12.12
CA LYS A 44 15.68 11.45 -12.81
C LYS A 44 14.92 12.77 -12.83
N PRO A 45 15.38 13.84 -12.17
CA PRO A 45 14.71 15.11 -12.33
C PRO A 45 14.56 15.20 -13.83
N VAL A 46 13.31 15.39 -14.28
CA VAL A 46 13.03 15.95 -15.59
C VAL A 46 14.17 16.93 -15.75
N SER A 47 15.17 16.65 -16.61
CA SER A 47 16.42 17.41 -16.54
C SER A 47 16.02 18.87 -16.62
N GLU A 48 16.75 19.84 -16.06
CA GLU A 48 16.31 21.25 -16.19
C GLU A 48 15.92 21.62 -17.64
N SER A 49 16.54 20.95 -18.62
CA SER A 49 16.20 20.99 -20.05
C SER A 49 14.88 20.32 -20.51
N THR A 50 14.13 19.69 -19.61
CA THR A 50 12.85 19.00 -19.85
C THR A 50 11.73 19.64 -19.02
N TRP A 51 12.06 20.54 -18.08
CA TRP A 51 11.06 21.38 -17.45
C TRP A 51 10.59 22.35 -18.51
N VAL A 52 9.34 22.19 -18.92
CA VAL A 52 8.65 23.23 -19.68
C VAL A 52 8.61 24.43 -18.75
N SER A 53 9.31 25.50 -19.12
CA SER A 53 9.33 26.70 -18.29
C SER A 53 7.89 27.23 -18.13
N LEU A 54 7.56 27.93 -17.04
CA LEU A 54 6.25 28.58 -16.91
C LEU A 54 5.92 29.46 -18.12
N GLN A 55 6.95 30.06 -18.70
CA GLN A 55 6.85 30.83 -19.93
C GLN A 55 6.47 29.94 -21.13
N GLU A 56 7.12 28.80 -21.31
CA GLU A 56 6.81 27.84 -22.38
C GLU A 56 5.44 27.15 -22.21
N ILE A 57 4.98 26.92 -20.97
CA ILE A 57 3.59 26.50 -20.68
C ILE A 57 2.62 27.60 -21.10
N SER A 58 2.93 28.87 -20.82
CA SER A 58 2.06 30.00 -21.17
C SER A 58 2.04 30.31 -22.68
N GLU A 59 3.14 30.03 -23.39
CA GLU A 59 3.30 30.28 -24.82
C GLU A 59 2.76 29.11 -25.67
N ASN A 60 2.66 27.90 -25.11
CA ASN A 60 2.08 26.74 -25.78
C ASN A 60 0.65 26.44 -25.25
N PRO A 61 -0.41 26.68 -26.06
CA PRO A 61 -1.79 26.47 -25.63
C PRO A 61 -2.13 25.02 -25.28
N GLU A 62 -1.45 24.03 -25.86
CA GLU A 62 -1.65 22.61 -25.51
C GLU A 62 -1.13 22.31 -24.10
N TYR A 63 0.05 22.84 -23.76
CA TYR A 63 0.61 22.70 -22.40
C TYR A 63 -0.18 23.49 -21.37
N ALA A 64 -0.62 24.70 -21.69
CA ALA A 64 -1.52 25.47 -20.84
C ALA A 64 -2.82 24.69 -20.56
N SER A 65 -3.44 24.12 -21.59
CA SER A 65 -4.67 23.33 -21.43
C SER A 65 -4.45 22.07 -20.61
N ALA A 66 -3.37 21.33 -20.85
CA ALA A 66 -3.04 20.12 -20.10
C ALA A 66 -2.74 20.43 -18.62
N ALA A 67 -2.02 21.51 -18.34
CA ALA A 67 -1.74 21.97 -16.98
C ALA A 67 -3.01 22.41 -16.25
N VAL A 68 -3.90 23.17 -16.92
CA VAL A 68 -5.20 23.57 -16.36
C VAL A 68 -6.07 22.35 -16.09
N GLN A 69 -6.10 21.36 -16.97
CA GLN A 69 -6.87 20.14 -16.78
C GLN A 69 -6.33 19.30 -15.61
N ALA A 70 -5.00 19.11 -15.53
CA ALA A 70 -4.35 18.43 -14.42
C ALA A 70 -4.62 19.14 -13.08
N PHE A 71 -4.48 20.47 -13.05
CA PHE A 71 -4.75 21.27 -11.86
C PHE A 71 -6.24 21.27 -11.48
N SER A 72 -7.15 21.34 -12.45
CA SER A 72 -8.60 21.28 -12.21
C SER A 72 -9.01 19.93 -11.62
N ASN A 73 -8.40 18.83 -12.09
CA ASN A 73 -8.60 17.51 -11.52
C ASN A 73 -8.05 17.45 -10.09
N LEU A 74 -6.85 17.99 -9.85
CA LEU A 74 -6.23 18.02 -8.52
C LEU A 74 -7.04 18.86 -7.52
N MET A 75 -7.51 20.04 -7.92
CA MET A 75 -8.25 20.99 -7.08
C MET A 75 -9.52 20.41 -6.48
N ASN A 76 -10.15 19.42 -7.11
CA ASN A 76 -11.31 18.75 -6.55
C ASN A 76 -10.99 17.96 -5.27
N HIS A 77 -9.71 17.63 -5.05
CA HIS A 77 -9.21 16.86 -3.91
C HIS A 77 -8.55 17.71 -2.83
N PHE A 78 -8.57 19.04 -2.95
CA PHE A 78 -8.08 19.94 -1.91
C PHE A 78 -9.20 20.93 -1.55
N PHE A 79 -9.23 21.34 -0.29
CA PHE A 79 -10.04 22.45 0.16
C PHE A 79 -9.16 23.41 0.94
N TRP A 80 -9.52 24.68 0.91
CA TRP A 80 -8.88 25.66 1.76
C TRP A 80 -9.48 25.55 3.17
N ASN A 81 -8.65 25.26 4.18
CA ASN A 81 -9.09 25.27 5.56
C ASN A 81 -8.87 26.67 6.15
N GLU A 82 -9.97 27.43 6.30
CA GLU A 82 -9.94 28.79 6.86
C GLU A 82 -9.45 28.87 8.31
N THR A 83 -9.51 27.76 9.06
CA THR A 83 -9.05 27.72 10.46
C THR A 83 -7.53 27.60 10.55
N THR A 84 -6.92 26.82 9.66
CA THR A 84 -5.47 26.59 9.62
C THR A 84 -4.73 27.48 8.63
N ASP A 85 -5.47 28.22 7.79
CA ASP A 85 -4.99 29.09 6.72
C ASP A 85 -4.08 28.35 5.72
N LYS A 86 -4.47 27.11 5.38
CA LYS A 86 -3.71 26.20 4.53
C LYS A 86 -4.62 25.42 3.59
N TRP A 87 -4.08 25.02 2.44
CA TRP A 87 -4.68 23.96 1.62
C TRP A 87 -4.55 22.64 2.35
N GLU A 88 -5.68 21.99 2.58
CA GLU A 88 -5.76 20.64 3.10
C GLU A 88 -6.33 19.74 2.01
N ALA A 89 -5.85 18.50 1.92
CA ALA A 89 -6.51 17.53 1.05
C ALA A 89 -7.94 17.36 1.58
N LYS A 90 -8.96 17.39 0.70
CA LYS A 90 -10.32 16.99 1.04
C LYS A 90 -10.21 15.62 1.67
N ASP A 91 -10.44 15.63 2.96
CA ASP A 91 -10.33 14.53 3.87
C ASP A 91 -10.76 13.20 3.21
N GLU A 92 -9.78 12.35 2.87
CA GLU A 92 -10.01 10.90 2.74
C GLU A 92 -10.70 10.36 4.03
N VAL A 93 -10.64 11.12 5.14
CA VAL A 93 -11.17 10.87 6.49
C VAL A 93 -12.62 10.38 6.52
N SER A 94 -13.47 10.74 5.54
CA SER A 94 -14.85 10.22 5.53
C SER A 94 -14.92 8.73 5.14
N VAL A 95 -14.04 8.28 4.25
CA VAL A 95 -13.93 6.88 3.83
C VAL A 95 -13.00 6.10 4.74
N GLU A 96 -11.96 6.75 5.28
CA GLU A 96 -11.08 6.13 6.27
C GLU A 96 -11.84 5.61 7.49
N LYS A 97 -12.95 6.26 7.87
CA LYS A 97 -13.82 5.80 8.96
C LYS A 97 -14.59 4.52 8.65
N ASN A 98 -14.82 4.20 7.38
CA ASN A 98 -15.64 3.07 6.95
C ASN A 98 -14.83 1.85 6.50
N LEU A 99 -13.51 2.01 6.33
CA LEU A 99 -12.61 0.89 6.08
C LEU A 99 -12.21 0.24 7.41
N GLU A 100 -12.63 -1.00 7.60
CA GLU A 100 -12.33 -1.80 8.80
C GLU A 100 -10.84 -1.86 9.13
N PHE A 101 -9.98 -1.82 8.10
CA PHE A 101 -8.53 -1.73 8.26
C PHE A 101 -8.10 -0.50 9.07
N LEU A 102 -8.57 0.69 8.67
CA LEU A 102 -8.21 1.96 9.30
C LEU A 102 -8.91 2.14 10.64
N ALA A 103 -10.17 1.72 10.74
CA ALA A 103 -10.89 1.66 12.02
C ALA A 103 -10.12 0.80 13.03
N ARG A 104 -9.59 -0.35 12.61
CA ARG A 104 -8.79 -1.23 13.45
C ARG A 104 -7.45 -0.62 13.84
N LEU A 105 -6.71 -0.05 12.89
CA LEU A 105 -5.43 0.63 13.19
C LEU A 105 -5.61 1.75 14.23
N LYS A 106 -6.74 2.46 14.16
CA LYS A 106 -7.08 3.52 15.12
C LYS A 106 -7.45 2.97 16.50
N SER A 107 -8.27 1.92 16.56
CA SER A 107 -8.77 1.36 17.81
C SER A 107 -7.73 0.50 18.54
N TYR A 108 -6.89 -0.22 17.80
CA TYR A 108 -5.91 -1.18 18.33
C TYR A 108 -4.53 -0.97 17.70
N PRO A 109 -3.93 0.22 17.88
CA PRO A 109 -2.60 0.51 17.35
C PRO A 109 -1.53 -0.34 18.05
N VAL A 110 -0.48 -0.73 17.31
CA VAL A 110 0.66 -1.49 17.83
C VAL A 110 1.58 -0.54 18.61
N LYS A 111 1.31 -0.39 19.91
CA LYS A 111 2.02 0.56 20.79
C LYS A 111 3.06 -0.11 21.67
N SER A 112 2.87 -1.39 22.01
CA SER A 112 3.79 -2.09 22.91
C SER A 112 5.19 -2.18 22.26
N PRO A 113 6.29 -2.03 23.03
CA PRO A 113 7.63 -2.27 22.51
C PRO A 113 7.78 -3.66 21.88
N GLU A 114 7.20 -4.68 22.50
CA GLU A 114 7.21 -6.07 22.07
C GLU A 114 6.44 -6.25 20.76
N GLY A 115 5.23 -5.68 20.67
CA GLY A 115 4.41 -5.70 19.45
C GLY A 115 5.09 -4.98 18.28
N ARG A 116 5.72 -3.82 18.52
CA ARG A 116 6.47 -3.10 17.50
C ARG A 116 7.69 -3.90 17.01
N LEU A 117 8.40 -4.57 17.90
CA LEU A 117 9.52 -5.45 17.54
C LEU A 117 9.06 -6.66 16.74
N ALA A 118 7.97 -7.32 17.17
CA ALA A 118 7.38 -8.44 16.46
C ALA A 118 6.94 -8.03 15.05
N LEU A 119 6.23 -6.90 14.92
CA LEU A 119 5.83 -6.34 13.64
C LEU A 119 7.03 -6.09 12.72
N LYS A 120 8.07 -5.41 13.21
CA LYS A 120 9.31 -5.16 12.44
C LYS A 120 9.90 -6.46 11.89
N LYS A 121 10.11 -7.46 12.76
CA LYS A 121 10.67 -8.76 12.37
C LYS A 121 9.77 -9.48 11.35
N MET A 122 8.47 -9.49 11.57
CA MET A 122 7.52 -10.16 10.67
C MET A 122 7.47 -9.52 9.28
N VAL A 123 7.46 -8.18 9.22
CA VAL A 123 7.50 -7.44 7.95
C VAL A 123 8.81 -7.71 7.21
N VAL A 124 9.95 -7.67 7.90
CA VAL A 124 11.25 -8.02 7.30
C VAL A 124 11.28 -9.45 6.76
N MET A 125 10.66 -10.40 7.47
CA MET A 125 10.60 -11.79 7.02
C MET A 125 9.74 -11.96 5.77
N ILE A 126 8.67 -11.18 5.61
CA ILE A 126 7.82 -11.16 4.39
C ILE A 126 8.65 -10.67 3.21
N ILE A 127 9.23 -9.48 3.36
CA ILE A 127 10.03 -8.84 2.30
C ILE A 127 11.19 -9.74 1.85
N LYS A 128 11.82 -10.49 2.77
CA LYS A 128 12.90 -11.42 2.42
C LYS A 128 12.43 -12.76 1.86
N ALA A 129 11.14 -13.07 1.86
CA ALA A 129 10.65 -14.42 1.58
C ALA A 129 11.03 -14.88 0.15
N ASP A 130 10.96 -13.96 -0.80
CA ASP A 130 11.30 -14.22 -2.20
C ASP A 130 12.83 -14.19 -2.47
N GLY A 131 13.61 -13.65 -1.51
CA GLY A 131 15.07 -13.51 -1.56
C GLY A 131 15.57 -12.23 -2.21
N ARG A 132 14.69 -11.28 -2.50
CA ARG A 132 14.97 -9.96 -3.03
C ARG A 132 14.34 -8.92 -2.12
N ILE A 133 14.76 -7.67 -2.27
CA ILE A 133 14.13 -6.55 -1.60
C ILE A 133 14.00 -5.53 -2.70
N ASP A 134 12.77 -5.26 -3.10
CA ASP A 134 12.56 -4.25 -4.12
C ASP A 134 12.62 -2.84 -3.49
N ASN A 135 12.73 -1.82 -4.35
CA ASN A 135 12.78 -0.44 -3.86
C ASN A 135 11.47 -0.03 -3.17
N GLN A 136 10.34 -0.61 -3.56
CA GLN A 136 9.00 -0.26 -3.10
C GLN A 136 8.80 -0.72 -1.65
N GLU A 137 9.17 -1.95 -1.34
CA GLU A 137 9.23 -2.51 0.00
C GLU A 137 10.18 -1.74 0.90
N SER A 138 11.35 -1.33 0.38
CA SER A 138 12.30 -0.51 1.13
C SER A 138 11.73 0.86 1.48
N ILE A 139 11.00 1.50 0.57
CA ILE A 139 10.33 2.79 0.81
C ILE A 139 9.21 2.60 1.82
N TYR A 140 8.43 1.54 1.68
CA TYR A 140 7.37 1.18 2.62
C TYR A 140 7.92 1.02 4.04
N LEU A 141 8.99 0.24 4.21
CA LEU A 141 9.67 0.05 5.49
C LEU A 141 10.11 1.37 6.11
N HIS A 142 10.75 2.23 5.31
CA HIS A 142 11.25 3.52 5.77
C HIS A 142 10.10 4.44 6.21
N ASN A 143 9.03 4.52 5.42
CA ASN A 143 7.88 5.37 5.72
C ASN A 143 7.09 4.86 6.94
N TYR A 144 6.97 3.54 7.09
CA TYR A 144 6.19 2.95 8.17
C TYR A 144 6.92 3.01 9.52
N PHE A 145 8.22 2.71 9.55
CA PHE A 145 8.99 2.67 10.81
C PHE A 145 9.69 4.00 11.15
N GLY A 146 9.75 4.94 10.20
CA GLY A 146 10.35 6.25 10.39
C GLY A 146 11.87 6.22 10.62
N GLU A 147 12.43 7.39 10.96
CA GLU A 147 13.86 7.58 11.27
C GLU A 147 14.31 6.91 12.58
N GLU A 148 13.38 6.49 13.44
CA GLU A 148 13.67 5.72 14.66
C GLU A 148 13.97 4.24 14.39
N SER A 149 13.96 3.81 13.13
CA SER A 149 14.40 2.47 12.79
C SER A 149 15.92 2.37 12.84
N GLU A 150 16.41 1.31 13.48
CA GLU A 150 17.71 0.72 13.15
C GLU A 150 17.90 0.74 11.63
N SER A 151 19.12 0.95 11.16
CA SER A 151 19.38 1.04 9.72
C SER A 151 18.73 -0.15 9.01
N LEU A 152 18.18 0.05 7.82
CA LEU A 152 17.54 -1.03 7.06
C LEU A 152 18.43 -2.29 7.03
N THR A 153 19.75 -2.11 6.91
CA THR A 153 20.74 -3.17 7.01
C THR A 153 20.66 -3.96 8.32
N GLU A 154 20.57 -3.30 9.48
CA GLU A 154 20.45 -3.95 10.79
C GLU A 154 19.15 -4.76 10.88
N LEU A 155 18.02 -4.18 10.43
CA LEU A 155 16.75 -4.90 10.34
C LEU A 155 16.87 -6.14 9.45
N LEU A 156 17.57 -6.02 8.32
CA LEU A 156 17.84 -7.14 7.41
C LEU A 156 18.85 -8.15 7.96
N THR A 157 19.64 -7.81 8.96
CA THR A 157 20.49 -8.78 9.68
C THR A 157 19.84 -9.30 10.95
N SER A 158 18.70 -8.75 11.36
CA SER A 158 18.03 -9.13 12.60
C SER A 158 17.63 -10.62 12.59
N ASN A 159 17.69 -11.22 13.78
CA ASN A 159 17.30 -12.61 13.97
C ASN A 159 15.84 -12.82 13.59
N ASN A 160 15.56 -13.95 12.93
CA ASN A 160 14.20 -14.40 12.65
C ASN A 160 13.37 -14.46 13.93
N MET A 161 12.05 -14.30 13.77
CA MET A 161 11.08 -14.47 14.86
C MET A 161 11.27 -15.80 15.57
N GLN A 162 11.41 -15.73 16.89
CA GLN A 162 11.44 -16.88 17.79
C GLN A 162 10.05 -17.09 18.41
N PRO A 163 9.71 -18.30 18.88
CA PRO A 163 8.44 -18.56 19.56
C PRO A 163 8.11 -17.57 20.68
N GLY A 164 9.12 -17.14 21.45
CA GLY A 164 8.97 -16.14 22.52
C GLY A 164 8.57 -14.75 22.02
N ASP A 165 8.95 -14.38 20.79
CA ASP A 165 8.58 -13.08 20.21
C ASP A 165 7.07 -13.01 19.96
N TYR A 166 6.44 -14.10 19.50
CA TYR A 166 4.99 -14.16 19.27
C TYR A 166 4.19 -14.13 20.57
N ALA A 167 4.70 -14.80 21.61
CA ALA A 167 4.07 -14.84 22.92
C ALA A 167 4.15 -13.49 23.66
N ALA A 168 5.16 -12.67 23.37
CA ALA A 168 5.38 -11.37 24.00
C ALA A 168 4.39 -10.28 23.55
N VAL A 169 3.69 -10.46 22.42
CA VAL A 169 2.65 -9.51 21.98
C VAL A 169 1.46 -9.54 22.93
N ALA A 170 1.14 -8.39 23.53
CA ALA A 170 0.38 -8.30 24.76
C ALA A 170 -1.09 -8.72 24.64
N SER A 171 -1.76 -8.37 23.54
CA SER A 171 -3.20 -8.63 23.36
C SER A 171 -3.54 -9.30 22.04
N THR A 172 -4.66 -10.02 22.01
CA THR A 172 -5.21 -10.61 20.79
C THR A 172 -5.48 -9.55 19.74
N GLU A 173 -5.99 -8.39 20.14
CA GLU A 173 -6.33 -7.31 19.21
C GLU A 173 -5.09 -6.73 18.54
N GLU A 174 -4.00 -6.57 19.28
CA GLU A 174 -2.70 -6.12 18.76
C GLU A 174 -2.11 -7.15 17.81
N LYS A 175 -2.15 -8.45 18.15
CA LYS A 175 -1.72 -9.54 17.26
C LYS A 175 -2.47 -9.55 15.94
N GLU A 176 -3.79 -9.38 15.99
CA GLU A 176 -4.62 -9.26 14.81
C GLU A 176 -4.28 -8.02 13.97
N THR A 177 -3.99 -6.87 14.60
CA THR A 177 -3.53 -5.66 13.88
C THR A 177 -2.18 -5.89 13.22
N ILE A 178 -1.21 -6.51 13.91
CA ILE A 178 0.09 -6.88 13.33
C ILE A 178 -0.11 -7.78 12.11
N TYR A 179 -0.93 -8.82 12.24
CA TYR A 179 -1.22 -9.74 11.14
C TYR A 179 -1.88 -9.04 9.95
N MET A 180 -2.79 -8.09 10.21
CA MET A 180 -3.42 -7.26 9.19
C MET A 180 -2.40 -6.40 8.43
N ILE A 181 -1.46 -5.78 9.15
CA ILE A 181 -0.40 -4.96 8.55
C ILE A 181 0.51 -5.85 7.70
N CYS A 182 0.91 -7.02 8.19
CA CYS A 182 1.70 -7.99 7.44
C CYS A 182 1.05 -8.34 6.09
N TRP A 183 -0.27 -8.58 6.08
CA TRP A 183 -1.00 -8.77 4.82
C TRP A 183 -0.94 -7.55 3.91
N SER A 184 -1.10 -6.34 4.47
CA SER A 184 -1.01 -5.12 3.65
C SER A 184 0.37 -4.93 3.02
N VAL A 185 1.45 -5.32 3.72
CA VAL A 185 2.83 -5.26 3.17
C VAL A 185 2.98 -6.24 2.01
N ALA A 186 2.56 -7.48 2.19
CA ALA A 186 2.68 -8.53 1.19
C ALA A 186 1.84 -8.28 -0.08
N LEU A 187 0.97 -7.26 -0.06
CA LEU A 187 0.17 -6.86 -1.22
C LEU A 187 0.76 -5.65 -1.95
N VAL A 188 1.78 -4.98 -1.42
CA VAL A 188 2.30 -3.71 -1.94
C VAL A 188 2.85 -3.83 -3.35
N ASP A 189 3.48 -4.96 -3.67
CA ASP A 189 4.08 -5.20 -4.97
C ASP A 189 3.10 -5.84 -5.97
N ASP A 190 1.84 -6.06 -5.61
CA ASP A 190 0.84 -6.74 -6.44
C ASP A 190 1.21 -8.20 -6.84
N ASP A 191 2.21 -8.83 -6.21
CA ASP A 191 2.69 -10.18 -6.55
C ASP A 191 2.88 -11.06 -5.31
N LEU A 192 1.78 -11.56 -4.79
CA LEU A 192 1.79 -12.41 -3.60
C LEU A 192 2.30 -13.83 -3.93
N ASP A 193 3.51 -14.16 -3.49
CA ASP A 193 4.13 -15.46 -3.79
C ASP A 193 3.74 -16.58 -2.79
N GLU A 194 3.96 -17.84 -3.19
CA GLU A 194 3.58 -18.99 -2.35
C GLU A 194 4.34 -19.04 -1.00
N LYS A 195 5.55 -18.47 -0.94
CA LYS A 195 6.34 -18.41 0.29
C LYS A 195 5.81 -17.35 1.23
N GLU A 196 5.42 -16.18 0.73
CA GLU A 196 4.77 -15.13 1.51
C GLU A 196 3.43 -15.63 2.07
N ILE A 197 2.61 -16.30 1.25
CA ILE A 197 1.36 -16.92 1.69
C ILE A 197 1.63 -17.94 2.81
N SER A 198 2.63 -18.80 2.61
CA SER A 198 3.02 -19.81 3.62
C SER A 198 3.50 -19.14 4.92
N LEU A 199 4.20 -18.02 4.81
CA LEU A 199 4.71 -17.26 5.95
C LEU A 199 3.59 -16.53 6.69
N LEU A 200 2.65 -15.90 5.99
CA LEU A 200 1.46 -15.28 6.56
C LEU A 200 0.62 -16.33 7.30
N GLU A 201 0.41 -17.50 6.71
CA GLU A 201 -0.32 -18.59 7.38
C GLU A 201 0.43 -19.12 8.61
N LYS A 202 1.76 -19.16 8.58
CA LYS A 202 2.57 -19.44 9.77
C LYS A 202 2.34 -18.38 10.84
N PHE A 203 2.43 -17.10 10.49
CA PHE A 203 2.22 -15.99 11.41
C PHE A 203 0.85 -16.03 12.09
N ARG A 204 -0.21 -16.33 11.33
CA ARG A 204 -1.55 -16.52 11.87
C ARG A 204 -1.56 -17.56 13.00
N LYS A 205 -0.94 -18.72 12.77
CA LYS A 205 -0.89 -19.82 13.74
C LYS A 205 -0.07 -19.45 14.97
N GLU A 206 1.13 -18.91 14.78
CA GLU A 206 2.04 -18.55 15.88
C GLU A 206 1.47 -17.40 16.75
N LEU A 207 0.71 -16.48 16.17
CA LEU A 207 -0.02 -15.45 16.91
C LEU A 207 -1.28 -16.00 17.61
N GLY A 208 -1.68 -17.25 17.36
CA GLY A 208 -2.88 -17.84 17.95
C GLY A 208 -4.19 -17.29 17.36
N ILE A 209 -4.16 -16.76 16.14
CA ILE A 209 -5.34 -16.24 15.45
C ILE A 209 -6.09 -17.42 14.81
N SER A 210 -7.39 -17.57 15.05
CA SER A 210 -8.18 -18.65 14.45
C SER A 210 -8.27 -18.51 12.92
N GLU A 211 -8.54 -19.60 12.20
CA GLU A 211 -8.60 -19.58 10.73
C GLU A 211 -9.70 -18.61 10.23
N PHE A 212 -10.91 -18.73 10.80
CA PHE A 212 -12.02 -17.83 10.49
C PHE A 212 -11.66 -16.35 10.73
N ARG A 213 -11.02 -16.06 11.87
CA ARG A 213 -10.64 -14.69 12.19
C ARG A 213 -9.51 -14.17 11.30
N GLY A 214 -8.55 -15.03 10.97
CA GLY A 214 -7.47 -14.73 10.04
C GLY A 214 -7.99 -14.39 8.65
N GLU A 215 -8.99 -15.12 8.15
CA GLU A 215 -9.65 -14.82 6.87
C GLU A 215 -10.37 -13.46 6.88
N MET A 216 -11.06 -13.13 7.99
CA MET A 216 -11.69 -11.81 8.14
C MET A 216 -10.65 -10.67 8.14
N ILE A 217 -9.53 -10.85 8.84
CA ILE A 217 -8.45 -9.85 8.91
C ILE A 217 -7.77 -9.68 7.55
N ARG A 218 -7.50 -10.80 6.86
CA ARG A 218 -7.00 -10.80 5.48
C ARG A 218 -7.92 -9.99 4.58
N LYS A 219 -9.23 -10.22 4.67
CA LYS A 219 -10.24 -9.49 3.89
C LYS A 219 -10.17 -7.98 4.14
N TYR A 220 -9.98 -7.54 5.38
CA TYR A 220 -9.81 -6.11 5.70
C TYR A 220 -8.58 -5.51 5.01
N ALA A 221 -7.44 -6.22 5.03
CA ALA A 221 -6.23 -5.78 4.35
C ALA A 221 -6.41 -5.73 2.82
N VAL A 222 -7.02 -6.76 2.21
CA VAL A 222 -7.27 -6.80 0.77
C VAL A 222 -8.25 -5.70 0.34
N MET A 223 -9.31 -5.44 1.12
CA MET A 223 -10.24 -4.34 0.84
C MET A 223 -9.55 -2.98 0.90
N TYR A 224 -8.69 -2.75 1.90
CA TYR A 224 -7.93 -1.51 2.01
C TYR A 224 -6.96 -1.33 0.84
N TYR A 225 -6.20 -2.37 0.49
CA TYR A 225 -5.34 -2.37 -0.68
C TYR A 225 -6.13 -2.09 -1.96
N GLY A 226 -7.24 -2.79 -2.19
CA GLY A 226 -8.08 -2.59 -3.38
C GLY A 226 -8.66 -1.18 -3.48
N TYR A 227 -9.11 -0.61 -2.36
CA TYR A 227 -9.53 0.80 -2.31
C TYR A 227 -8.40 1.73 -2.76
N LYS A 228 -7.21 1.62 -2.17
CA LYS A 228 -6.06 2.46 -2.50
C LYS A 228 -5.63 2.26 -3.96
N SER A 229 -5.55 1.03 -4.43
CA SER A 229 -5.13 0.73 -5.80
C SER A 229 -6.10 1.29 -6.84
N LEU A 230 -7.41 1.12 -6.63
CA LEU A 230 -8.43 1.61 -7.57
C LEU A 230 -8.54 3.14 -7.53
N SER A 231 -8.44 3.77 -6.35
CA SER A 231 -8.43 5.23 -6.26
C SER A 231 -7.25 5.82 -7.03
N THR A 232 -6.07 5.20 -6.93
CA THR A 232 -4.88 5.67 -7.65
C THR A 232 -4.98 5.43 -9.16
N VAL A 233 -5.46 4.26 -9.60
CA VAL A 233 -5.66 3.98 -11.02
C VAL A 233 -6.64 4.97 -11.64
N ARG A 234 -7.82 5.17 -11.05
CA ARG A 234 -8.81 6.12 -11.56
C ARG A 234 -8.33 7.56 -11.57
N PHE A 235 -7.45 7.92 -10.63
CA PHE A 235 -6.84 9.24 -10.59
C PHE A 235 -5.78 9.45 -11.70
N LEU A 236 -4.94 8.43 -11.97
CA LEU A 236 -3.78 8.56 -12.85
C LEU A 236 -4.00 8.06 -14.29
N ILE A 237 -4.95 7.15 -14.50
CA ILE A 237 -5.08 6.34 -15.71
C ILE A 237 -6.55 6.33 -16.14
N THR A 238 -6.81 6.76 -17.37
CA THR A 238 -8.16 6.71 -17.98
C THR A 238 -8.43 5.38 -18.73
N GLU A 239 -7.50 4.43 -18.68
CA GLU A 239 -7.60 3.15 -19.39
C GLU A 239 -8.44 2.12 -18.62
N GLU A 240 -9.65 1.86 -19.13
CA GLU A 240 -10.60 0.86 -18.63
C GLU A 240 -9.98 -0.54 -18.44
N GLN A 241 -9.03 -0.92 -19.31
CA GLN A 241 -8.36 -2.23 -19.26
C GLN A 241 -7.50 -2.42 -17.99
N VAL A 242 -6.90 -1.35 -17.47
CA VAL A 242 -6.09 -1.41 -16.25
C VAL A 242 -6.98 -1.62 -15.04
N GLU A 243 -8.12 -0.95 -15.00
CA GLU A 243 -9.13 -1.11 -13.95
C GLU A 243 -9.70 -2.53 -13.94
N GLU A 244 -10.06 -3.08 -15.11
CA GLU A 244 -10.59 -4.44 -15.21
C GLU A 244 -9.58 -5.49 -14.71
N LYS A 245 -8.30 -5.35 -15.07
CA LYS A 245 -7.22 -6.24 -14.60
C LYS A 245 -7.08 -6.17 -13.07
N LEU A 246 -7.14 -4.98 -12.49
CA LEU A 246 -7.08 -4.79 -11.05
C LEU A 246 -8.29 -5.42 -10.33
N LEU A 247 -9.49 -5.22 -10.85
CA LEU A 247 -10.71 -5.84 -10.30
C LEU A 247 -10.61 -7.38 -10.32
N ASN A 248 -10.13 -7.95 -11.42
CA ASN A 248 -9.91 -9.39 -11.52
C ASN A 248 -8.86 -9.89 -10.50
N ASN A 249 -7.79 -9.14 -10.28
CA ASN A 249 -6.80 -9.46 -9.24
C ASN A 249 -7.42 -9.45 -7.84
N LEU A 250 -8.25 -8.46 -7.51
CA LEU A 250 -8.94 -8.39 -6.22
C LEU A 250 -9.91 -9.56 -6.00
N ILE A 251 -10.61 -10.01 -7.05
CA ILE A 251 -11.44 -11.22 -7.00
C ILE A 251 -10.58 -12.46 -6.72
N ASN A 252 -9.41 -12.56 -7.37
CA ASN A 252 -8.49 -13.68 -7.14
C ASN A 252 -7.91 -13.68 -5.71
N LEU A 253 -7.76 -12.50 -5.10
CA LEU A 253 -7.42 -12.35 -3.68
C LEU A 253 -8.58 -12.68 -2.74
N GLY A 254 -9.75 -13.02 -3.28
CA GLY A 254 -10.91 -13.50 -2.53
C GLY A 254 -11.93 -12.44 -2.15
N LEU A 255 -11.90 -11.25 -2.79
CA LEU A 255 -13.01 -10.31 -2.68
C LEU A 255 -14.22 -10.81 -3.46
N GLU A 256 -15.40 -10.63 -2.86
CA GLU A 256 -16.67 -10.88 -3.52
C GLU A 256 -17.14 -9.62 -4.24
N LYS A 257 -18.12 -9.77 -5.15
CA LYS A 257 -18.73 -8.62 -5.84
C LYS A 257 -19.21 -7.53 -4.88
N ASN A 258 -19.84 -7.92 -3.77
CA ASN A 258 -20.30 -6.96 -2.76
C ASN A 258 -19.16 -6.15 -2.12
N ASP A 259 -17.95 -6.71 -2.04
CA ASP A 259 -16.79 -5.99 -1.52
C ASP A 259 -16.27 -4.98 -2.54
N LEU A 260 -16.27 -5.35 -3.83
CA LEU A 260 -15.92 -4.44 -4.93
C LEU A 260 -16.93 -3.29 -5.04
N ASP A 261 -18.22 -3.58 -4.92
CA ASP A 261 -19.28 -2.57 -4.91
C ASP A 261 -19.09 -1.59 -3.74
N ARG A 262 -18.67 -2.08 -2.57
CA ARG A 262 -18.30 -1.22 -1.44
C ARG A 262 -17.09 -0.34 -1.74
N ILE A 263 -16.03 -0.91 -2.33
CA ILE A 263 -14.83 -0.15 -2.73
C ILE A 263 -15.21 0.95 -3.74
N ASN A 264 -15.99 0.62 -4.76
CA ASN A 264 -16.48 1.58 -5.74
C ASN A 264 -17.32 2.68 -5.09
N GLY A 265 -18.25 2.32 -4.21
CA GLY A 265 -19.06 3.28 -3.48
C GLY A 265 -18.24 4.15 -2.51
N TYR A 266 -17.05 3.73 -2.10
CA TYR A 266 -16.11 4.58 -1.37
C TYR A 266 -15.37 5.55 -2.30
N ILE A 267 -14.95 5.09 -3.48
CA ILE A 267 -14.26 5.92 -4.46
C ILE A 267 -15.18 7.00 -5.01
N GLU A 268 -16.42 6.66 -5.41
CA GLU A 268 -17.38 7.60 -6.00
C GLU A 268 -17.83 8.73 -5.07
N LYS A 269 -17.63 8.57 -3.76
CA LYS A 269 -17.97 9.60 -2.76
C LYS A 269 -16.87 10.66 -2.59
N ASN A 270 -15.70 10.49 -3.20
CA ASN A 270 -14.55 11.41 -3.11
C ASN A 270 -14.09 11.88 -4.48
#